data_AF-A0A3R8SR18-F1
#
_entry.id   AF-A0A3R8SR18-F1
#
_cell.length_a   1.000
_cell.length_b   1.000
_cell.length_c   1.000
_cell.angle_alpha   90.00
_cell.angle_beta   90.00
_cell.angle_gamma   90.00
#
_symmetry.space_group_name_H-M   'P 1'
#
loop_
_entity.id
_entity.type
_entity.pdbx_description
1 polymer ?
#
loop_
_entity_poly.entity_id
_entity_poly.type
_entity_poly.pdbx_seq_one_letter_code
_entity_poly.pdbx_strand_id
1 'polypeptide(L)'
;RHFYDLDKMMQAGFGKKAIADDNLFQTIVNHRKTVNPLRGLDYSNHEKGKLSIIPPDEVLSKWEQDYKTMQEHMIVGESLNWSNLLDQIKKIQELFNQQN
;
A
#
# COMPACT_ATOMS: atom_id res chain seq x y z
N ARG A 1 4.41 -7.85 5.32
CA ARG A 1 3.63 -7.09 6.35
C ARG A 1 2.68 -6.02 5.81
N HIS A 2 3.16 -4.99 5.12
CA HIS A 2 2.33 -3.80 4.78
C HIS A 2 1.08 -4.09 3.96
N PHE A 3 1.08 -5.11 3.09
CA PHE A 3 -0.12 -5.47 2.32
C PHE A 3 -1.28 -5.92 3.22
N TYR A 4 -0.98 -6.68 4.28
CA TYR A 4 -1.99 -7.06 5.27
C TYR A 4 -2.59 -5.83 5.97
N ASP A 5 -1.74 -4.89 6.40
CA ASP A 5 -2.19 -3.67 7.08
C ASP A 5 -3.11 -2.83 6.17
N LEU A 6 -2.75 -2.72 4.88
CA LEU A 6 -3.58 -2.04 3.87
C LEU A 6 -4.96 -2.70 3.71
N ASP A 7 -5.02 -4.03 3.62
CA ASP A 7 -6.28 -4.77 3.57
C ASP A 7 -7.13 -4.52 4.83
N LYS A 8 -6.53 -4.60 6.02
CA LYS A 8 -7.26 -4.35 7.28
C LYS A 8 -7.76 -2.92 7.41
N MET A 9 -6.99 -1.92 6.96
CA MET A 9 -7.46 -0.54 6.90
C MET A 9 -8.64 -0.36 5.94
N MET A 10 -8.64 -1.07 4.80
CA MET A 10 -9.75 -1.04 3.85
C MET A 10 -11.01 -1.69 4.43
N GLN A 11 -10.87 -2.84 5.11
CA GLN A 11 -11.98 -3.54 5.79
C GLN A 11 -12.58 -2.70 6.92
N ALA A 12 -11.74 -2.02 7.71
CA ALA A 12 -12.18 -1.13 8.77
C ALA A 12 -12.80 0.20 8.27
N GLY A 13 -12.77 0.45 6.96
CA GLY A 13 -13.34 1.64 6.33
C GLY A 13 -12.46 2.90 6.41
N PHE A 14 -11.38 2.89 7.19
CA PHE A 14 -10.42 4.01 7.27
C PHE A 14 -9.66 4.21 5.96
N GLY A 15 -9.31 3.12 5.26
CA GLY A 15 -8.58 3.17 3.99
C GLY A 15 -9.34 3.95 2.92
N LYS A 16 -10.66 3.73 2.78
CA LYS A 16 -11.50 4.46 1.83
C LYS A 16 -11.56 5.96 2.14
N LYS A 17 -11.69 6.32 3.41
CA LYS A 17 -11.67 7.73 3.85
C LYS A 17 -10.33 8.39 3.54
N ALA A 18 -9.22 7.70 3.82
CA ALA A 18 -7.88 8.20 3.55
C ALA A 18 -7.60 8.37 2.05
N ILE A 19 -8.07 7.43 1.21
CA ILE A 19 -7.93 7.52 -0.25
C ILE A 19 -8.73 8.72 -0.81
N ALA A 20 -9.92 9.00 -0.27
CA ALA A 20 -10.75 10.11 -0.73
C ALA A 20 -10.25 11.49 -0.27
N ASP A 21 -9.34 11.56 0.71
CA ASP A 21 -8.83 12.81 1.27
C ASP A 21 -7.54 13.24 0.54
N ASP A 22 -7.69 14.09 -0.47
CA ASP A 22 -6.56 14.63 -1.24
C ASP A 22 -5.65 15.53 -0.38
N ASN A 23 -6.22 16.29 0.56
CA ASN A 23 -5.45 17.18 1.43
C ASN A 23 -4.56 16.37 2.37
N LEU A 24 -5.10 15.31 2.97
CA LEU A 24 -4.33 14.38 3.80
C LEU A 24 -3.17 13.77 3.01
N PHE A 25 -3.43 13.29 1.79
CA PHE A 25 -2.40 12.72 0.93
C PHE A 25 -1.28 13.74 0.64
N GLN A 26 -1.63 14.95 0.20
CA GLN A 26 -0.66 16.00 -0.11
C GLN A 26 0.13 16.44 1.12
N THR A 27 -0.52 16.52 2.29
CA THR A 27 0.14 16.83 3.56
C THR A 27 1.19 15.78 3.89
N ILE A 28 0.87 14.49 3.72
CA ILE A 28 1.81 13.38 3.96
C ILE A 28 3.00 13.44 2.98
N VAL A 29 2.74 13.66 1.69
CA VAL A 29 3.80 13.78 0.68
C VAL A 29 4.74 14.95 0.98
N ASN A 30 4.18 16.12 1.31
CA ASN A 30 4.96 17.30 1.66
C ASN A 30 5.78 17.09 2.93
N HIS A 31 5.19 16.48 3.97
CA HIS A 31 5.90 16.14 5.19
C HIS A 31 7.07 15.18 4.92
N ARG A 32 6.85 14.13 4.13
CA ARG A 32 7.90 13.15 3.77
C ARG A 32 9.04 13.81 2.99
N LYS A 33 8.73 14.71 2.06
CA LYS A 33 9.72 15.45 1.27
C LYS A 33 10.57 16.40 2.12
N THR A 34 10.01 16.97 3.18
CA THR A 34 10.65 18.04 3.97
C THR A 34 11.35 17.54 5.23
N VAL A 35 10.77 16.57 5.93
CA VAL A 35 11.25 16.14 7.25
C VAL A 35 12.23 14.98 7.17
N ASN A 36 12.04 14.04 6.25
CA ASN A 36 12.93 12.90 6.05
C ASN A 36 13.21 12.65 4.55
N PRO A 37 13.85 13.60 3.85
CA PRO A 37 14.25 13.39 2.47
C PRO A 37 15.31 12.27 2.40
N LEU A 38 14.98 11.20 1.69
CA LEU A 38 15.96 10.18 1.32
C LEU A 38 16.86 10.76 0.23
N ARG A 39 18.15 10.93 0.54
CA ARG A 39 19.12 11.50 -0.39
C ARG A 39 19.20 10.61 -1.64
N GLY A 40 18.88 11.19 -2.80
CA GLY A 40 18.87 10.48 -4.09
C GLY A 40 17.52 9.91 -4.50
N LEU A 41 16.45 10.12 -3.73
CA LEU A 41 15.09 9.73 -4.12
C LEU A 41 14.37 10.88 -4.82
N ASP A 42 13.84 10.63 -6.01
CA ASP A 42 12.97 11.58 -6.70
C ASP A 42 11.52 11.45 -6.20
N TYR A 43 11.01 12.54 -5.63
CA TYR A 43 9.64 12.62 -5.12
C TYR A 43 8.64 13.11 -6.18
N SER A 44 9.07 13.43 -7.40
CA SER A 44 8.22 13.95 -8.48
C SER A 44 7.02 13.05 -8.80
N ASN A 45 7.16 11.73 -8.62
CA ASN A 45 6.11 10.74 -8.89
C ASN A 45 5.30 10.33 -7.64
N HIS A 46 5.48 11.01 -6.50
CA HIS A 46 4.67 10.78 -5.30
C HIS A 46 3.32 11.51 -5.39
N GLU A 47 2.56 11.22 -6.44
CA GLU A 47 1.25 11.80 -6.71
C GLU A 47 0.23 10.71 -7.06
N LYS A 48 -1.03 10.98 -6.74
CA LYS A 48 -2.16 10.15 -7.20
C LYS A 48 -2.16 10.11 -8.72
N GLY A 49 -2.50 8.96 -9.30
CA GLY A 49 -2.41 8.71 -10.75
C GLY A 49 -1.10 8.06 -11.19
N LYS A 50 -0.03 8.16 -10.41
CA LYS A 50 1.30 7.60 -10.75
C LYS A 50 1.81 6.56 -9.74
N LEU A 51 1.00 6.15 -8.78
CA LEU A 51 1.45 5.24 -7.73
C LEU A 51 1.63 3.82 -8.27
N SER A 52 2.78 3.23 -7.93
CA SER A 52 3.07 1.82 -8.13
C SER A 52 3.38 1.20 -6.76
N ILE A 53 2.41 0.44 -6.24
CA ILE A 53 2.46 -0.20 -4.92
C ILE A 53 2.98 -1.63 -5.05
N ILE A 54 2.63 -2.31 -6.14
CA ILE A 54 3.04 -3.69 -6.39
C ILE A 54 4.54 -3.71 -6.74
N PRO A 55 5.36 -4.48 -6.02
CA PRO A 55 6.79 -4.57 -6.33
C PRO A 55 7.02 -5.39 -7.63
N PRO A 56 8.23 -5.33 -8.21
CA PRO A 56 8.58 -6.11 -9.39
C PRO A 56 8.40 -7.62 -9.19
N ASP A 57 8.08 -8.33 -10.27
CA ASP A 57 7.79 -9.77 -10.24
C ASP A 57 8.92 -10.61 -9.63
N GLU A 58 10.16 -10.18 -9.81
CA GLU A 58 11.37 -10.83 -9.30
C GLU A 58 11.37 -11.00 -7.77
N VAL A 59 10.65 -10.13 -7.04
CA VAL A 59 10.59 -10.17 -5.57
C VAL A 59 9.23 -10.60 -5.03
N LEU A 60 8.21 -10.73 -5.87
CA LEU A 60 6.86 -11.13 -5.43
C LEU A 60 6.85 -12.48 -4.73
N SER A 61 7.62 -13.46 -5.23
CA SER A 61 7.73 -14.78 -4.60
C SER A 61 8.28 -14.73 -3.18
N LYS A 62 9.25 -13.85 -2.92
CA LYS A 62 9.81 -13.63 -1.58
C LYS A 62 8.80 -12.98 -0.65
N TRP A 63 8.00 -12.05 -1.16
CA TRP A 63 6.93 -11.41 -0.38
C TRP A 63 5.79 -12.38 -0.06
N GLU A 64 5.46 -13.30 -0.97
CA GLU A 64 4.50 -14.36 -0.71
C GLU A 64 4.96 -15.25 0.46
N GLN A 65 6.24 -15.65 0.47
CA GLN A 65 6.80 -16.47 1.54
C GLN A 65 6.82 -15.73 2.89
N ASP A 66 7.20 -14.45 2.89
CA ASP A 66 7.14 -13.60 4.08
C ASP A 66 5.70 -13.49 4.61
N TYR A 67 4.73 -13.28 3.71
CA TYR A 67 3.33 -13.19 4.10
C TYR A 67 2.79 -14.52 4.66
N LYS A 68 3.15 -15.67 4.08
CA LYS A 68 2.78 -16.99 4.63
C LYS A 68 3.32 -17.17 6.04
N THR A 69 4.59 -16.81 6.27
CA THR A 69 5.22 -16.85 7.60
C THR A 69 4.45 -15.96 8.59
N MET A 70 4.00 -14.79 8.15
CA MET A 70 3.16 -13.93 8.99
C MET A 70 1.78 -14.53 9.29
N GLN A 71 1.15 -15.21 8.32
CA GLN A 71 -0.14 -15.88 8.52
C GLN A 71 -0.03 -16.97 9.58
N GLU A 72 1.10 -17.68 9.63
CA GLU A 72 1.35 -18.76 10.58
C GLU A 72 1.68 -18.26 11.99
N HIS A 73 2.42 -17.17 12.11
CA HIS A 73 3.03 -16.78 13.39
C HIS A 73 2.55 -15.45 13.99
N MET A 74 1.95 -14.57 13.18
CA MET A 74 1.66 -13.19 13.60
C MET A 74 0.19 -12.80 13.47
N ILE A 75 -0.51 -13.37 12.50
CA ILE A 75 -1.90 -12.99 12.20
C ILE A 75 -2.85 -13.89 12.98
N VAL A 76 -3.66 -13.29 13.86
CA VAL A 76 -4.73 -13.98 14.58
C VAL A 76 -6.04 -13.79 13.82
N GLY A 77 -6.69 -14.89 13.44
CA GLY A 77 -7.96 -14.89 12.74
C GLY A 77 -7.83 -14.93 11.21
N GLU A 78 -8.91 -14.58 10.50
CA GLU A 78 -8.98 -14.71 9.06
C GLU A 78 -8.12 -13.67 8.32
N SER A 79 -7.43 -14.16 7.30
CA SER A 79 -6.62 -13.37 6.37
C SER A 79 -6.76 -13.90 4.95
N LEU A 80 -6.60 -13.02 3.98
CA LEU A 80 -6.67 -13.39 2.56
C LEU A 80 -5.51 -14.32 2.22
N ASN A 81 -5.73 -15.27 1.32
CA ASN A 81 -4.61 -15.95 0.64
C ASN A 81 -3.83 -14.94 -0.21
N TRP A 82 -2.61 -15.31 -0.61
CA TRP A 82 -1.71 -14.40 -1.32
C TRP A 82 -2.30 -13.81 -2.60
N SER A 83 -2.97 -14.62 -3.43
CA SER A 83 -3.57 -14.14 -4.68
C SER A 83 -4.64 -13.09 -4.40
N ASN A 84 -5.54 -13.37 -3.45
CA ASN A 84 -6.61 -12.45 -3.08
C ASN A 84 -6.07 -11.17 -2.43
N LEU A 85 -5.01 -11.28 -1.63
CA LEU A 85 -4.32 -10.13 -1.05
C LEU A 85 -3.73 -9.25 -2.17
N LEU A 86 -3.03 -9.86 -3.12
CA LEU A 86 -2.42 -9.14 -4.24
C LEU A 86 -3.48 -8.40 -5.08
N ASP A 87 -4.61 -9.06 -5.36
CA ASP A 87 -5.72 -8.43 -6.07
C ASP A 87 -6.36 -7.30 -5.27
N GLN A 88 -6.43 -7.43 -3.94
CA GLN A 88 -6.86 -6.32 -3.08
C GLN A 88 -5.89 -5.13 -3.15
N ILE A 89 -4.57 -5.36 -3.18
CA ILE A 89 -3.59 -4.27 -3.32
C ILE A 89 -3.68 -3.61 -4.70
N LYS A 90 -3.88 -4.39 -5.77
CA LYS A 90 -4.13 -3.84 -7.12
C LYS A 90 -5.34 -2.91 -7.12
N LYS A 91 -6.45 -3.30 -6.50
CA LYS A 91 -7.63 -2.44 -6.36
C LYS A 91 -7.33 -1.17 -5.57
N ILE A 92 -6.56 -1.25 -4.49
CA ILE A 92 -6.15 -0.06 -3.71
C ILE A 92 -5.31 0.87 -4.58
N GLN A 93 -4.35 0.34 -5.33
CA GLN A 93 -3.54 1.12 -6.27
C GLN A 93 -4.40 1.79 -7.34
N GLU A 94 -5.33 1.05 -7.92
CA GLU A 94 -6.30 1.58 -8.89
C GLU A 94 -7.11 2.70 -8.28
N LEU A 95 -7.61 2.58 -7.05
CA LEU A 95 -8.36 3.66 -6.39
C LEU A 95 -7.51 4.93 -6.17
N PHE A 96 -6.23 4.79 -5.87
CA PHE A 96 -5.33 5.94 -5.79
C PHE A 96 -5.01 6.54 -7.16
N ASN A 97 -5.07 5.74 -8.22
CA ASN A 97 -4.73 6.18 -9.58
C ASN A 97 -5.95 6.59 -10.42
N GLN A 98 -7.16 6.23 -10.00
CA GLN A 98 -8.44 6.63 -10.57
C GLN A 98 -8.85 7.97 -9.94
N GLN A 99 -8.24 9.06 -10.41
CA GLN A 99 -8.80 10.40 -10.24
C GLN A 99 -8.85 11.08 -11.61
N ASN A 100 -10.08 11.24 -12.11
CA ASN A 100 -10.45 12.22 -13.14
C ASN A 100 -10.82 13.53 -12.44
#